data_AF-A0A2N1F3N3-F1
#
_entry.id   AF-A0A2N1F3N3-F1
#
_cell.length_a   1.000
_cell.length_b   1.000
_cell.length_c   1.000
_cell.angle_alpha   90.00
_cell.angle_beta   90.00
_cell.angle_gamma   90.00
#
_symmetry.space_group_name_H-M   'P 1'
#
loop_
_entity.id
_entity.type
_entity.pdbx_description
1 polymer ?
#
loop_
_entity_poly.entity_id
_entity_poly.type
_entity_poly.pdbx_seq_one_letter_code
_entity_poly.pdbx_strand_id
1 'polypeptide(L)'
;MTGITINKVKISAAILVIGAVLACSAPFVHIMFPNTKNTQLEQVKKDYKLGKLERKEYITRKREVTYFGYTNLRKFWYSTGKPISMLYFSILILYSSFYINVKEIKNALRIASTLAILISFYFIIWAFWYRADFPEELYYLVIGIVSILSTVVSYNMIKSRNQILNKIKLLTNHIVLKGKNHVPNENKKEYVKDYLKTFEKLVD
;
A
#
# COMPACT_ATOMS: atom_id res chain seq x y z
N MET A 1 25.12 -1.31 -25.83
CA MET A 1 23.90 -0.84 -25.12
C MET A 1 23.19 -1.92 -24.30
N THR A 2 23.47 -3.21 -24.48
CA THR A 2 22.82 -4.34 -23.77
C THR A 2 23.29 -4.56 -22.32
N GLY A 3 24.53 -4.20 -21.97
CA GLY A 3 25.05 -4.39 -20.61
C GLY A 3 24.39 -3.51 -19.53
N ILE A 4 23.98 -2.29 -19.89
CA ILE A 4 23.36 -1.34 -18.95
C ILE A 4 21.94 -1.78 -18.56
N THR A 5 21.18 -2.34 -19.50
CA THR A 5 19.84 -2.87 -19.23
C THR A 5 19.88 -4.11 -18.33
N ILE A 6 20.85 -5.00 -18.53
CA ILE A 6 21.02 -6.21 -17.69
C ILE A 6 21.30 -5.84 -16.23
N ASN A 7 22.18 -4.86 -15.98
CA ASN A 7 22.50 -4.44 -14.61
C ASN A 7 21.32 -3.77 -13.91
N LYS A 8 20.52 -2.96 -14.61
CA LYS A 8 19.30 -2.36 -14.05
C LYS A 8 18.28 -3.42 -13.60
N VAL A 9 18.06 -4.45 -14.42
CA VAL A 9 17.14 -5.55 -14.09
C VAL A 9 17.60 -6.31 -12.85
N LYS A 10 18.90 -6.62 -12.74
CA LYS A 10 19.47 -7.31 -11.57
C LYS A 10 19.33 -6.50 -10.27
N ILE A 11 19.58 -5.19 -10.32
CA ILE A 11 19.44 -4.30 -9.16
C ILE A 11 17.97 -4.22 -8.71
N SER A 12 17.04 -4.06 -9.66
CA SER A 12 15.60 -4.05 -9.33
C SER A 12 15.16 -5.37 -8.72
N ALA A 13 15.60 -6.52 -9.27
CA ALA A 13 15.29 -7.82 -8.72
C ALA A 13 15.83 -8.00 -7.29
N ALA A 14 17.06 -7.57 -7.01
CA ALA A 14 17.64 -7.64 -5.66
C ALA A 14 16.84 -6.80 -4.65
N ILE A 15 16.47 -5.57 -5.01
CA ILE A 15 15.65 -4.70 -4.15
C ILE A 15 14.30 -5.35 -3.84
N LEU A 16 13.65 -5.96 -4.84
CA LEU A 16 12.37 -6.65 -4.65
C LEU A 16 12.51 -7.86 -3.73
N VAL A 17 13.55 -8.68 -3.91
CA VAL A 17 13.79 -9.85 -3.05
C VAL A 17 14.04 -9.42 -1.60
N ILE A 18 14.90 -8.42 -1.37
CA ILE A 18 15.17 -7.90 -0.02
C ILE A 18 13.89 -7.35 0.62
N GLY A 19 13.11 -6.56 -0.14
CA GLY A 19 11.84 -6.03 0.33
C GLY A 19 10.84 -7.12 0.73
N ALA A 20 10.74 -8.20 -0.08
CA ALA A 20 9.89 -9.34 0.21
C ALA A 20 10.31 -10.05 1.52
N VAL A 21 11.62 -10.31 1.68
CA VAL A 21 12.17 -10.93 2.90
C VAL A 21 11.85 -10.10 4.13
N LEU A 22 12.07 -8.78 4.06
CA LEU A 22 11.76 -7.86 5.16
C LEU A 22 10.26 -7.83 5.49
N ALA A 23 9.39 -7.75 4.47
CA ALA A 23 7.93 -7.75 4.65
C ALA A 23 7.43 -9.06 5.28
N CYS A 24 8.01 -10.20 4.89
CA CYS A 24 7.65 -11.51 5.40
C CYS A 24 8.28 -11.84 6.77
N SER A 25 9.29 -11.10 7.22
CA SER A 25 9.94 -11.35 8.51
C SER A 25 9.05 -11.04 9.72
N ALA A 26 8.00 -10.21 9.56
CA ALA A 26 7.17 -9.77 10.68
C ALA A 26 6.42 -10.89 11.42
N PRO A 27 5.75 -11.83 10.71
CA PRO A 27 5.25 -13.07 11.32
C PRO A 27 6.32 -13.86 12.08
N PHE A 28 7.53 -14.00 11.53
CA PHE A 28 8.61 -14.75 12.18
C PHE A 28 9.09 -14.08 13.46
N VAL A 29 9.26 -12.76 13.46
CA VAL A 29 9.61 -12.00 14.68
C VAL A 29 8.52 -12.16 15.73
N HIS A 30 7.24 -12.18 15.34
CA HIS A 30 6.14 -12.38 16.27
C HIS A 30 6.16 -13.78 16.93
N ILE A 31 6.57 -14.81 16.19
CA ILE A 31 6.70 -16.19 16.69
C ILE A 31 7.93 -16.32 17.58
N MET A 32 9.09 -15.84 17.12
CA MET A 32 10.38 -15.97 17.80
C MET A 32 10.47 -15.11 19.08
N PHE A 33 9.77 -13.97 19.12
CA PHE A 33 9.80 -13.03 20.25
C PHE A 33 8.40 -12.90 20.86
N PRO A 34 7.98 -13.84 21.72
CA PRO A 34 6.68 -13.79 22.38
C PRO A 34 6.54 -12.51 23.22
N ASN A 35 5.29 -12.10 23.48
CA ASN A 35 4.98 -10.89 24.23
C ASN A 35 5.24 -11.10 25.72
N THR A 36 6.51 -11.21 26.09
CA THR A 36 6.93 -11.23 27.48
C THR A 36 6.91 -9.82 28.03
N LYS A 37 6.37 -9.67 29.25
CA LYS A 37 6.46 -8.41 29.98
C LYS A 37 7.94 -8.12 30.22
N ASN A 38 8.39 -6.94 29.82
CA ASN A 38 9.75 -6.49 30.10
C ASN A 38 9.81 -6.11 31.60
N THR A 39 10.11 -7.10 32.44
CA THR A 39 10.16 -6.98 33.90
C THR A 39 11.16 -5.93 34.35
N GLN A 40 12.29 -5.79 33.64
CA GLN A 40 13.28 -4.74 33.91
C GLN A 40 12.70 -3.34 33.68
N LEU A 41 11.97 -3.14 32.57
CA LEU A 41 11.32 -1.86 32.30
C LEU A 41 10.24 -1.51 33.33
N GLU A 42 9.44 -2.49 33.77
CA GLU A 42 8.44 -2.26 34.81
C GLU A 42 9.08 -1.94 36.16
N GLN A 43 10.21 -2.58 36.49
CA GLN A 43 10.97 -2.25 37.69
C GLN A 43 11.55 -0.83 37.63
N VAL A 44 12.16 -0.43 36.52
CA VAL A 44 12.68 0.95 36.31
C VAL A 44 11.57 2.00 36.44
N LYS A 45 10.37 1.73 35.90
CA LYS A 45 9.20 2.61 36.08
C LYS A 45 8.75 2.69 37.54
N LYS A 46 8.74 1.56 38.25
CA LYS A 46 8.34 1.48 39.65
C LYS A 46 9.30 2.27 40.54
N ASP A 47 10.61 2.09 40.35
CA ASP A 47 11.63 2.78 41.14
C ASP A 47 11.59 4.30 40.92
N TYR A 48 11.35 4.76 39.69
CA TYR A 48 11.12 6.18 39.41
C TYR A 48 9.87 6.73 40.11
N LYS A 49 8.74 6.02 40.06
CA LYS A 49 7.50 6.43 40.76
C LYS A 49 7.64 6.49 42.27
N LEU A 50 8.48 5.65 42.85
CA LEU A 50 8.80 5.63 44.28
C LEU A 50 9.82 6.71 44.68
N GLY A 51 10.29 7.54 43.75
CA GLY A 51 11.30 8.57 44.00
C GLY A 51 12.71 8.03 44.22
N LYS A 52 12.96 6.74 43.91
CA LYS A 52 14.28 6.11 44.06
C LYS A 52 15.26 6.45 42.94
N LEU A 53 14.76 7.00 41.84
CA LEU A 53 15.57 7.39 40.67
C LEU A 53 15.32 8.86 40.35
N GLU A 54 16.39 9.60 40.11
CA GLU A 54 16.27 10.93 39.50
C GLU A 54 15.81 10.82 38.04
N ARG A 55 15.20 11.89 37.51
CA ARG A 55 14.68 11.92 36.13
C ARG A 55 15.75 11.58 35.09
N LYS A 56 16.98 12.07 35.25
CA LYS A 56 18.08 11.80 34.32
C LYS A 56 18.44 10.32 34.31
N GLU A 57 18.57 9.72 35.50
CA GLU A 57 18.89 8.30 35.65
C GLU A 57 17.77 7.39 35.11
N TYR A 58 16.51 7.75 35.37
CA TYR A 58 15.35 7.07 34.79
C TYR A 58 15.40 7.04 33.26
N ILE A 59 15.71 8.17 32.61
CA ILE A 59 15.80 8.24 31.14
C ILE A 59 16.91 7.31 30.63
N THR A 60 18.08 7.31 31.28
CA THR A 60 19.21 6.45 30.90
C THR A 60 18.85 4.97 31.05
N ARG A 61 18.41 4.53 32.23
CA ARG A 61 18.02 3.12 32.47
C ARG A 61 16.87 2.68 31.58
N LYS A 62 15.89 3.56 31.32
CA LYS A 62 14.79 3.27 30.39
C LYS A 62 15.32 2.99 28.98
N ARG A 63 16.32 3.74 28.50
CA ARG A 63 16.91 3.52 27.17
C ARG A 63 17.67 2.21 27.10
N GLU A 64 18.36 1.80 28.16
CA GLU A 64 19.09 0.52 28.22
C GLU A 64 18.18 -0.70 28.11
N VAL A 65 16.97 -0.61 28.67
CA VAL A 65 16.01 -1.73 28.68
C VAL A 65 14.96 -1.67 27.56
N THR A 66 14.96 -0.61 26.73
CA THR A 66 14.01 -0.46 25.61
C THR A 66 14.70 -0.62 24.26
N TYR A 67 13.94 -1.03 23.24
CA TYR A 67 14.44 -1.22 21.88
C TYR A 67 13.93 -0.08 20.99
N PHE A 68 14.78 0.87 20.62
CA PHE A 68 14.39 2.10 19.90
C PHE A 68 13.16 2.81 20.51
N GLY A 69 13.07 2.85 21.85
CA GLY A 69 11.95 3.45 22.57
C GLY A 69 10.73 2.53 22.77
N TYR A 70 10.69 1.36 22.13
CA TYR A 70 9.64 0.36 22.32
C TYR A 70 9.97 -0.58 23.49
N THR A 71 8.93 -1.16 24.10
CA THR A 71 9.10 -2.01 25.28
C THR A 71 9.81 -3.34 24.98
N ASN A 72 9.70 -3.83 23.75
CA ASN A 72 10.38 -5.03 23.27
C ASN A 72 10.51 -5.00 21.73
N LEU A 73 11.35 -5.88 21.20
CA LEU A 73 11.60 -6.01 19.76
C LEU A 73 10.31 -6.31 18.97
N ARG A 74 9.40 -7.14 19.52
CA ARG A 74 8.12 -7.46 18.88
C ARG A 74 7.26 -6.23 18.64
N LYS A 75 7.12 -5.32 19.62
CA LYS A 75 6.35 -4.09 19.45
C LYS A 75 7.00 -3.14 18.44
N PHE A 76 8.33 -3.03 18.48
CA PHE A 76 9.07 -2.28 17.47
C PHE A 76 8.76 -2.81 16.07
N TRP A 77 8.93 -4.13 15.87
CA TRP A 77 8.73 -4.76 14.57
C TRP A 77 7.27 -4.76 14.12
N TYR A 78 6.31 -4.77 15.04
CA TYR A 78 4.90 -4.57 14.71
C TYR A 78 4.62 -3.14 14.20
N SER A 79 5.31 -2.15 14.79
CA SER A 79 5.18 -0.75 14.40
C SER A 79 5.88 -0.44 13.08
N THR A 80 7.06 -1.01 12.82
CA THR A 80 7.84 -0.77 11.59
C THR A 80 7.51 -1.73 10.45
N GLY A 81 7.17 -2.98 10.76
CA GLY A 81 6.92 -4.03 9.78
C GLY A 81 5.74 -3.74 8.86
N LYS A 82 4.64 -3.16 9.39
CA LYS A 82 3.49 -2.75 8.58
C LYS A 82 3.88 -1.69 7.53
N PRO A 83 4.51 -0.56 7.91
CA PRO A 83 5.06 0.39 6.95
C PRO A 83 6.01 -0.25 5.94
N ILE A 84 6.96 -1.10 6.36
CA ILE A 84 7.92 -1.75 5.45
C ILE A 84 7.19 -2.61 4.41
N SER A 85 6.19 -3.40 4.82
CA SER A 85 5.37 -4.17 3.89
C SER A 85 4.59 -3.28 2.92
N MET A 86 4.02 -2.18 3.42
CA MET A 86 3.35 -1.18 2.58
C MET A 86 4.31 -0.51 1.58
N LEU A 87 5.56 -0.25 1.98
CA LEU A 87 6.61 0.27 1.08
C LEU A 87 6.89 -0.72 -0.04
N TYR A 88 7.06 -1.99 0.31
CA TYR A 88 7.32 -3.05 -0.65
C TYR A 88 6.19 -3.17 -1.69
N PHE A 89 4.93 -3.28 -1.23
CA PHE A 89 3.79 -3.38 -2.15
C PHE A 89 3.59 -2.12 -2.99
N SER A 90 3.83 -0.93 -2.44
CA SER A 90 3.71 0.30 -3.20
C SER A 90 4.77 0.42 -4.29
N ILE A 91 6.02 0.01 -4.03
CA ILE A 91 7.07 -0.11 -5.05
C ILE A 91 6.69 -1.13 -6.13
N LEU A 92 6.14 -2.29 -5.74
CA LEU A 92 5.65 -3.30 -6.70
C LEU A 92 4.53 -2.77 -7.60
N ILE A 93 3.57 -2.01 -7.05
CA ILE A 93 2.49 -1.40 -7.82
C ILE A 93 3.06 -0.33 -8.75
N LEU A 94 3.98 0.51 -8.27
CA LEU A 94 4.64 1.52 -9.10
C LEU A 94 5.40 0.86 -10.26
N TYR A 95 6.12 -0.22 -9.99
CA TYR A 95 6.83 -0.99 -11.01
C TYR A 95 5.85 -1.62 -12.02
N SER A 96 4.79 -2.26 -11.55
CA SER A 96 3.74 -2.85 -12.40
C SER A 96 3.06 -1.81 -13.30
N SER A 97 2.96 -0.55 -12.85
CA SER A 97 2.36 0.54 -13.64
C SER A 97 3.08 0.81 -14.97
N PHE A 98 4.36 0.44 -15.10
CA PHE A 98 5.11 0.63 -16.35
C PHE A 98 4.64 -0.31 -17.47
N TYR A 99 4.04 -1.45 -17.12
CA TYR A 99 3.57 -2.47 -18.06
C TYR A 99 2.11 -2.27 -18.50
N ILE A 100 1.42 -1.27 -17.94
CA ILE A 100 0.02 -0.99 -18.26
C ILE A 100 -0.06 0.01 -19.40
N ASN A 101 -0.74 -0.39 -20.48
CA ASN A 101 -0.90 0.43 -21.70
C ASN A 101 -2.01 1.48 -21.56
N VAL A 102 -2.99 1.28 -20.68
CA VAL A 102 -4.09 2.23 -20.46
C VAL A 102 -3.58 3.40 -19.63
N LYS A 103 -3.44 4.58 -20.27
CA LYS A 103 -2.82 5.80 -19.69
C LYS A 103 -3.46 6.19 -18.37
N GLU A 104 -4.78 6.12 -18.27
CA GLU A 104 -5.53 6.57 -17.11
C GLU A 104 -5.32 5.63 -15.90
N ILE A 105 -5.36 4.30 -16.12
CA ILE A 105 -5.04 3.30 -15.09
C ILE A 105 -3.58 3.45 -14.64
N LYS A 106 -2.66 3.60 -15.59
CA LYS A 106 -1.23 3.81 -15.32
C LYS A 106 -1.01 5.02 -14.43
N ASN A 107 -1.66 6.14 -14.73
CA ASN A 107 -1.56 7.36 -13.92
C ASN A 107 -2.16 7.17 -12.53
N ALA A 108 -3.33 6.54 -12.42
CA ALA A 108 -3.96 6.25 -11.13
C ALA A 108 -3.06 5.40 -10.24
N LEU A 109 -2.49 4.31 -10.77
CA LEU A 109 -1.57 3.44 -10.02
C LEU A 109 -0.27 4.15 -9.63
N ARG A 110 0.28 5.00 -10.50
CA ARG A 110 1.48 5.80 -10.18
C ARG A 110 1.23 6.77 -9.03
N ILE A 111 0.10 7.48 -9.06
CA ILE A 111 -0.24 8.42 -7.98
C ILE A 111 -0.51 7.65 -6.68
N ALA A 112 -1.33 6.59 -6.73
CA ALA A 112 -1.66 5.77 -5.56
C ALA A 112 -0.41 5.14 -4.92
N SER A 113 0.48 4.56 -5.73
CA SER A 113 1.74 4.00 -5.23
C SER A 113 2.68 5.06 -4.67
N THR A 114 2.79 6.23 -5.32
CA THR A 114 3.60 7.34 -4.79
C THR A 114 3.09 7.82 -3.43
N LEU A 115 1.77 7.97 -3.27
CA LEU A 115 1.15 8.31 -1.99
C LEU A 115 1.46 7.24 -0.92
N ALA A 116 1.31 5.96 -1.27
CA ALA A 116 1.59 4.87 -0.36
C ALA A 116 3.08 4.80 0.04
N ILE A 117 3.99 5.10 -0.88
CA ILE A 117 5.43 5.23 -0.60
C ILE A 117 5.67 6.36 0.40
N LEU A 118 5.09 7.54 0.18
CA LEU A 118 5.24 8.69 1.09
C LEU A 118 4.69 8.38 2.49
N ILE A 119 3.51 7.78 2.59
CA ILE A 119 2.89 7.37 3.85
C ILE A 119 3.77 6.35 4.57
N SER A 120 4.29 5.36 3.84
CA SER A 120 5.17 4.36 4.43
C SER A 120 6.47 4.98 4.95
N PHE A 121 7.13 5.84 4.17
CA PHE A 121 8.33 6.54 4.62
C PHE A 121 8.06 7.38 5.87
N TYR A 122 6.93 8.10 5.93
CA TYR A 122 6.52 8.84 7.11
C TYR A 122 6.48 7.93 8.35
N PHE A 123 5.79 6.79 8.27
CA PHE A 123 5.68 5.87 9.42
C PHE A 123 7.01 5.17 9.75
N ILE A 124 7.85 4.86 8.76
CA ILE A 124 9.19 4.33 9.01
C ILE A 124 10.02 5.36 9.77
N ILE A 125 10.09 6.60 9.26
CA ILE A 125 10.82 7.69 9.93
C ILE A 125 10.29 7.91 11.34
N TRP A 126 8.97 7.97 11.50
CA TRP A 126 8.32 8.11 12.81
C TRP A 126 8.71 6.99 13.77
N ALA A 127 8.74 5.74 13.32
CA ALA A 127 9.10 4.61 14.16
C ALA A 127 10.57 4.61 14.60
N PHE A 128 11.46 5.30 13.87
CA PHE A 128 12.85 5.53 14.27
C PHE A 128 13.07 6.89 14.95
N TRP A 129 12.05 7.74 15.02
CA TRP A 129 12.15 9.08 15.58
C TRP A 129 12.11 9.03 17.10
N TYR A 130 13.21 9.45 17.74
CA TYR A 130 13.36 9.35 19.20
C TYR A 130 12.65 10.45 20.00
N ARG A 131 12.18 11.51 19.34
CA ARG A 131 11.48 12.66 19.97
C ARG A 131 9.98 12.38 20.10
N ALA A 132 9.34 13.16 20.97
CA ALA A 132 7.89 13.20 21.13
C ALA A 132 7.16 13.40 19.79
N ASP A 133 5.86 13.08 19.80
CA ASP A 133 4.94 13.15 18.66
C ASP A 133 5.16 14.41 17.81
N PHE A 134 4.96 14.29 16.49
CA PHE A 134 4.99 15.45 15.62
C PHE A 134 3.96 16.50 16.09
N PRO A 135 4.23 17.79 15.85
CA PRO A 135 3.25 18.85 16.09
C PRO A 135 1.88 18.47 15.51
N GLU A 136 0.83 18.67 16.30
CA GLU A 136 -0.54 18.25 15.97
C GLU A 136 -1.02 18.91 14.66
N GLU A 137 -0.58 20.13 14.40
CA GLU A 137 -0.92 20.89 13.20
C GLU A 137 -0.37 20.23 11.93
N LEU A 138 0.86 19.70 11.98
CA LEU A 138 1.46 19.00 10.85
C LEU A 138 0.72 17.70 10.55
N TYR A 139 0.23 17.01 11.59
CA TYR A 139 -0.56 15.79 11.43
C TYR A 139 -1.86 16.07 10.66
N TYR A 140 -2.64 17.09 11.05
CA TYR A 140 -3.87 17.46 10.33
C TYR A 140 -3.61 17.97 8.92
N LEU A 141 -2.55 18.74 8.71
CA LEU A 141 -2.16 19.24 7.40
C LEU A 141 -1.87 18.08 6.43
N VAL A 142 -1.11 17.07 6.89
CA VAL A 142 -0.80 15.88 6.08
C VAL A 142 -2.08 15.09 5.75
N ILE A 143 -2.99 14.90 6.71
CA ILE A 143 -4.28 14.25 6.48
C ILE A 143 -5.10 14.99 5.42
N GLY A 144 -5.15 16.32 5.49
CA GLY A 144 -5.84 17.16 4.51
C GLY A 144 -5.28 16.96 3.09
N ILE A 145 -3.95 17.03 2.94
CA ILE A 145 -3.27 16.81 1.66
C ILE A 145 -3.55 15.40 1.11
N VAL A 146 -3.39 14.37 1.95
CA VAL A 146 -3.61 12.96 1.54
C VAL A 146 -5.07 12.75 1.12
N SER A 147 -6.03 13.38 1.79
CA SER A 147 -7.46 13.25 1.47
C SER A 147 -7.81 13.89 0.12
N ILE A 148 -7.27 15.08 -0.17
CA ILE A 148 -7.45 15.76 -1.47
C ILE A 148 -6.85 14.91 -2.59
N LEU A 149 -5.61 14.44 -2.41
CA LEU A 149 -4.94 13.61 -3.42
C LEU A 149 -5.66 12.28 -3.65
N SER A 150 -6.15 11.64 -2.58
CA SER A 150 -6.93 10.39 -2.68
C SER A 150 -8.25 10.60 -3.43
N THR A 151 -8.88 11.77 -3.26
CA THR A 151 -10.09 12.15 -4.00
C THR A 151 -9.80 12.31 -5.50
N VAL A 152 -8.70 12.99 -5.85
CA VAL A 152 -8.27 13.15 -7.25
C VAL A 152 -7.98 11.80 -7.91
N VAL A 153 -7.30 10.89 -7.20
CA VAL A 153 -7.05 9.53 -7.67
C VAL A 153 -8.36 8.78 -7.91
N SER A 154 -9.28 8.82 -6.94
CA SER A 154 -10.57 8.12 -7.01
C SER A 154 -11.41 8.62 -8.20
N TYR A 155 -11.47 9.94 -8.41
CA TYR A 155 -12.14 10.54 -9.55
C TYR A 155 -11.56 10.04 -10.89
N ASN A 156 -10.24 10.03 -11.01
CA ASN A 156 -9.55 9.53 -12.21
C ASN A 156 -9.83 8.05 -12.46
N MET A 157 -9.89 7.22 -11.41
CA MET A 157 -10.22 5.80 -11.53
C MET A 157 -11.66 5.59 -12.03
N ILE A 158 -12.64 6.33 -11.48
CA ILE A 158 -14.04 6.26 -11.91
C ILE A 158 -14.16 6.69 -13.38
N LYS A 159 -13.49 7.78 -13.76
CA LYS A 159 -13.46 8.25 -15.16
C LYS A 159 -12.88 7.19 -16.09
N SER A 160 -11.78 6.53 -15.69
CA SER A 160 -11.15 5.44 -16.45
C SER A 160 -12.08 4.24 -16.62
N ARG A 161 -12.76 3.83 -15.55
CA ARG A 161 -13.74 2.74 -15.56
C ARG A 161 -14.84 3.02 -16.58
N ASN A 162 -15.42 4.22 -16.55
CA ASN A 162 -16.49 4.61 -17.47
C ASN A 162 -16.02 4.63 -18.94
N GLN A 163 -14.79 5.07 -19.21
CA GLN A 163 -14.20 5.00 -20.55
C GLN A 163 -14.04 3.56 -21.05
N ILE A 164 -13.59 2.64 -20.18
CA ILE A 164 -13.45 1.22 -20.52
C ILE A 164 -14.81 0.59 -20.78
N LEU A 165 -15.80 0.84 -19.91
CA LEU A 165 -17.18 0.36 -20.10
C LEU A 165 -17.77 0.87 -21.41
N ASN A 166 -17.54 2.13 -21.77
CA ASN A 166 -17.99 2.68 -23.05
C ASN A 166 -17.32 2.01 -24.25
N LYS A 167 -16.00 1.73 -24.18
CA LYS A 167 -15.29 1.00 -25.24
C LYS A 167 -15.80 -0.43 -25.40
N ILE A 168 -16.06 -1.13 -24.28
CA ILE A 168 -16.67 -2.45 -24.29
C ILE A 168 -18.06 -2.36 -24.94
N LYS A 169 -18.91 -1.42 -24.52
CA LYS A 169 -20.24 -1.21 -25.09
C LYS A 169 -20.19 -0.97 -26.61
N LEU A 170 -19.25 -0.17 -27.10
CA LEU A 170 -19.07 0.08 -28.54
C LEU A 170 -18.62 -1.18 -29.29
N LEU A 171 -17.62 -1.90 -28.78
CA LEU A 171 -17.14 -3.14 -29.37
C LEU A 171 -18.23 -4.21 -29.43
N THR A 172 -18.96 -4.37 -28.33
CA THR A 172 -20.04 -5.35 -28.21
C THR A 172 -21.19 -5.01 -29.16
N ASN A 173 -21.60 -3.74 -29.25
CA ASN A 173 -22.58 -3.28 -30.25
C ASN A 173 -22.10 -3.53 -31.69
N HIS A 174 -20.82 -3.30 -31.98
CA HIS A 174 -20.26 -3.54 -33.31
C HIS A 174 -20.26 -5.03 -33.68
N ILE A 175 -19.87 -5.89 -32.75
CA ILE A 175 -19.92 -7.36 -32.92
C ILE A 175 -21.36 -7.81 -33.18
N VAL A 176 -22.34 -7.25 -32.46
CA VAL A 176 -23.75 -7.59 -32.65
C VAL A 176 -24.29 -7.11 -33.99
N LEU A 177 -24.00 -5.88 -34.39
CA LEU A 177 -24.45 -5.35 -35.67
C LEU A 177 -23.87 -6.18 -36.83
N LYS A 178 -22.59 -6.54 -36.75
CA LYS A 178 -21.97 -7.45 -37.72
C LYS A 178 -22.55 -8.86 -37.66
N GLY A 179 -22.72 -9.42 -36.47
CA GLY A 179 -23.27 -10.77 -36.26
C GLY A 179 -24.70 -10.89 -36.77
N LYS A 180 -25.54 -9.87 -36.56
CA LYS A 180 -26.91 -9.79 -37.05
C LYS A 180 -27.00 -9.97 -38.58
N ASN A 181 -25.98 -9.52 -39.33
CA ASN A 181 -25.96 -9.68 -40.78
C ASN A 181 -25.70 -11.13 -41.23
N HIS A 182 -25.24 -12.00 -40.33
CA HIS A 182 -24.95 -13.41 -40.59
C HIS A 182 -26.03 -14.35 -40.02
N VAL A 183 -27.05 -13.82 -39.34
CA VAL A 183 -28.16 -14.59 -38.76
C VAL A 183 -29.34 -14.62 -39.76
N PRO A 184 -29.95 -15.79 -40.02
CA PRO A 184 -31.17 -15.91 -40.83
C PRO A 184 -32.28 -14.97 -40.33
N ASN A 185 -33.08 -14.41 -41.25
CA ASN A 185 -34.07 -13.37 -40.91
C ASN A 185 -35.07 -13.77 -39.82
N GLU A 186 -35.46 -15.05 -39.79
CA GLU A 186 -36.35 -15.65 -38.80
C GLU A 186 -35.78 -15.62 -37.36
N ASN A 187 -34.46 -15.74 -37.20
CA ASN A 187 -33.80 -15.80 -35.89
C ASN A 187 -33.25 -14.45 -35.41
N LYS A 188 -33.35 -13.38 -36.22
CA LYS A 188 -32.77 -12.07 -35.89
C LYS A 188 -33.35 -11.44 -34.62
N LYS A 189 -34.65 -11.62 -34.35
CA LYS A 189 -35.31 -11.06 -33.16
C LYS A 189 -34.83 -11.76 -31.89
N GLU A 190 -34.70 -13.07 -31.92
CA GLU A 190 -34.24 -13.88 -30.78
C GLU A 190 -32.77 -13.60 -30.47
N TYR A 191 -31.92 -13.51 -31.50
CA TYR A 191 -30.51 -13.12 -31.36
C TYR A 191 -30.33 -11.76 -30.65
N VAL A 192 -31.12 -10.74 -31.01
CA VAL A 192 -31.05 -9.42 -30.36
C VAL A 192 -31.51 -9.48 -28.90
N LYS A 193 -32.53 -10.30 -28.60
CA LYS A 193 -33.07 -10.45 -27.25
C LYS A 193 -32.07 -11.13 -26.30
N ASP A 194 -31.48 -12.24 -26.74
CA ASP A 194 -30.46 -12.96 -25.97
C ASP A 194 -29.20 -12.10 -25.77
N TYR A 195 -28.86 -11.30 -26.77
CA TYR A 195 -27.81 -10.31 -26.66
C TYR A 195 -28.10 -9.26 -25.57
N LEU A 196 -29.25 -8.59 -25.61
CA LEU A 196 -29.59 -7.55 -24.62
C LEU A 196 -29.57 -8.10 -23.20
N LYS A 197 -30.08 -9.31 -23.00
CA LYS A 197 -30.05 -10.02 -21.72
C LYS A 197 -28.63 -10.32 -21.24
N THR A 198 -27.73 -10.68 -22.15
CA THR A 198 -26.31 -10.93 -21.83
C THR A 198 -25.56 -9.63 -21.55
N PHE A 199 -25.91 -8.55 -22.27
CA PHE A 199 -25.32 -7.24 -22.10
C PHE A 199 -25.70 -6.59 -20.77
N GLU A 200 -26.97 -6.66 -20.37
CA GLU A 200 -27.42 -6.17 -19.05
C GLU A 200 -26.65 -6.85 -17.92
N LYS A 201 -26.47 -8.17 -17.99
CA LYS A 201 -25.65 -8.93 -17.02
C LYS A 201 -24.17 -8.54 -16.95
N LEU A 202 -23.61 -7.94 -18.01
CA LEU A 202 -22.20 -7.55 -18.06
C LEU A 202 -21.96 -6.11 -17.59
N VAL A 203 -23.02 -5.30 -17.52
CA VAL A 203 -22.95 -3.88 -17.19
C VAL A 203 -23.38 -3.59 -15.75
N ASP A 204 -24.22 -4.44 -15.16
CA ASP A 204 -24.52 -4.48 -13.72
C ASP A 204 -23.33 -4.99 -12.89
#